data_AF-A0A975PXY2-F1
#
_entry.id   AF-A0A975PXY2-F1
#
_cell.length_a   1.000
_cell.length_b   1.000
_cell.length_c   1.000
_cell.angle_alpha   90.00
_cell.angle_beta   90.00
_cell.angle_gamma   90.00
#
_symmetry.space_group_name_H-M   'P 1'
#
loop_
_entity.id
_entity.type
_entity.pdbx_description
1 polymer ?
#
loop_
_entity_poly.entity_id
_entity_poly.type
_entity_poly.pdbx_seq_one_letter_code
_entity_poly.pdbx_strand_id
1 'polypeptide(L)'
;MPRMYRAGVCRQIVSRLPWGEVVAAIAAETGIAQATLFRWKRQALIDAGVIQGIPSVEADELGTAHERIAALEAELTLTRDACELFNERAVVPPRRRRAIVED
;
A
#
# COMPACT_ATOMS: atom_id res chain seq x y z
N MET A 1 -20.66 -3.03 3.39
CA MET A 1 -19.32 -2.53 3.77
C MET A 1 -18.81 -3.28 4.98
N PRO A 2 -17.57 -3.77 5.02
CA PRO A 2 -16.99 -4.34 6.23
C PRO A 2 -17.07 -3.29 7.36
N ARG A 3 -17.51 -3.70 8.55
CA ARG A 3 -17.57 -2.81 9.71
C ARG A 3 -16.13 -2.49 10.11
N MET A 4 -15.64 -1.31 9.77
CA MET A 4 -14.29 -0.87 10.13
C MET A 4 -14.31 -0.40 11.58
N TYR A 5 -13.75 -1.22 12.47
CA TYR A 5 -13.47 -0.80 13.83
C TYR A 5 -12.30 0.20 13.81
N ARG A 6 -12.35 1.23 14.66
CA ARG A 6 -11.24 2.19 14.79
C ARG A 6 -9.97 1.43 15.18
N ALA A 7 -8.84 1.73 14.53
CA ALA A 7 -7.56 1.04 14.74
C ALA A 7 -7.11 1.02 16.23
N GLY A 8 -7.42 2.07 17.00
CA GLY A 8 -7.14 2.12 18.43
C GLY A 8 -7.86 1.03 19.23
N VAL A 9 -9.14 0.78 18.91
CA VAL A 9 -9.95 -0.26 19.57
C VAL A 9 -9.42 -1.64 19.26
N CYS A 10 -9.06 -1.90 17.99
CA CYS A 10 -8.46 -3.17 17.58
C CYS A 10 -7.16 -3.44 18.34
N ARG A 11 -6.25 -2.45 18.42
CA ARG A 11 -4.96 -2.60 19.12
C ARG A 11 -5.13 -2.89 20.60
N GLN A 12 -6.02 -2.16 21.28
CA GLN A 12 -6.27 -2.38 22.70
C GLN A 12 -6.82 -3.79 22.96
N ILE A 13 -7.78 -4.25 22.16
CA ILE A 13 -8.35 -5.59 22.30
C ILE A 13 -7.30 -6.68 21.97
N VAL A 14 -6.52 -6.49 20.91
CA VAL A 14 -5.43 -7.39 20.51
C VAL A 14 -4.36 -7.48 21.59
N SER A 15 -4.05 -6.42 22.33
CA SER A 15 -3.09 -6.49 23.44
C SER A 15 -3.59 -7.33 24.63
N ARG A 16 -4.91 -7.49 24.80
CA ARG A 16 -5.53 -8.25 25.90
C ARG A 16 -5.68 -9.74 25.59
N LEU A 17 -6.00 -10.08 24.35
CA LEU A 17 -6.37 -11.43 23.90
C LEU A 17 -5.30 -12.55 24.09
N PRO A 18 -3.98 -12.28 23.95
CA PRO A 18 -2.93 -13.28 24.15
C PRO A 18 -2.77 -13.72 25.61
N TRP A 19 -3.10 -12.87 26.57
CA TRP A 19 -2.82 -13.09 28.00
C TRP A 19 -3.95 -13.82 28.76
N GLY A 20 -4.82 -14.52 28.04
CA GLY A 20 -5.79 -15.43 28.65
C GLY A 20 -7.17 -14.84 28.95
N GLU A 21 -7.46 -13.60 28.56
CA GLU A 21 -8.84 -13.08 28.65
C GLU A 21 -9.80 -13.90 27.77
N VAL A 22 -10.98 -14.18 28.32
CA VAL A 22 -12.00 -14.98 27.65
C VAL A 22 -12.65 -14.14 26.56
N VAL A 23 -12.59 -14.62 25.30
CA VAL A 23 -13.20 -13.96 24.13
C VAL A 23 -14.67 -13.60 24.38
N ALA A 24 -15.40 -14.41 25.14
CA ALA A 24 -16.80 -14.14 25.50
C ALA A 24 -16.97 -12.90 26.38
N ALA A 25 -16.06 -12.63 27.32
CA ALA A 25 -16.10 -11.45 28.17
C ALA A 25 -15.87 -10.16 27.35
N ILE A 26 -14.86 -10.19 26.48
CA ILE A 26 -14.56 -9.07 25.58
C ILE A 26 -15.72 -8.81 24.62
N ALA A 27 -16.37 -9.86 24.10
CA ALA A 27 -17.54 -9.71 23.25
C ALA A 27 -18.71 -9.03 23.98
N ALA A 28 -18.95 -9.40 25.24
CA ALA A 28 -19.98 -8.78 26.07
C ALA A 28 -19.66 -7.30 26.38
N GLU A 29 -18.40 -6.99 26.67
CA GLU A 29 -17.92 -5.62 26.96
C GLU A 29 -18.00 -4.71 25.72
N THR A 30 -17.55 -5.20 24.57
CA THR A 30 -17.34 -4.39 23.37
C THR A 30 -18.48 -4.45 22.36
N GLY A 31 -19.40 -5.42 22.50
CA GLY A 31 -20.44 -5.72 21.52
C GLY A 31 -19.92 -6.31 20.20
N ILE A 32 -18.62 -6.64 20.13
CA ILE A 32 -18.00 -7.23 18.94
C ILE A 32 -18.32 -8.72 18.88
N ALA A 33 -18.70 -9.20 17.70
CA ALA A 33 -18.96 -10.60 17.48
C ALA A 33 -17.74 -11.46 17.83
N GLN A 34 -17.94 -12.54 18.60
CA GLN A 34 -16.88 -13.44 19.04
C GLN A 34 -16.04 -13.98 17.88
N ALA A 35 -16.65 -14.28 16.72
CA ALA A 35 -15.94 -14.72 15.52
C ALA A 35 -14.88 -13.71 15.05
N THR A 36 -15.16 -12.40 15.17
CA THR A 36 -14.19 -11.34 14.83
C THR A 36 -13.03 -11.34 15.82
N LEU A 37 -13.33 -11.46 17.12
CA LEU A 37 -12.33 -11.51 18.18
C LEU A 37 -11.43 -12.75 18.07
N PHE A 38 -11.97 -13.92 17.72
CA PHE A 38 -11.17 -15.12 17.45
C PHE A 38 -10.21 -14.92 16.28
N ARG A 39 -10.66 -14.26 15.19
CA ARG A 39 -9.79 -13.95 14.06
C ARG A 39 -8.65 -13.02 14.46
N TRP A 40 -8.95 -11.99 15.25
CA TRP A 40 -7.94 -11.06 15.76
C TRP A 40 -6.97 -11.72 16.72
N LYS A 41 -7.46 -12.58 17.63
CA LYS A 41 -6.61 -13.36 18.52
C LYS A 41 -5.64 -14.25 17.73
N ARG A 42 -6.13 -14.92 16.68
CA ARG A 42 -5.28 -15.74 15.82
C ARG A 42 -4.20 -14.90 15.15
N GLN A 43 -4.54 -13.75 14.57
CA GLN A 43 -3.54 -12.88 13.94
C GLN A 43 -2.52 -12.37 14.96
N ALA A 44 -2.95 -11.98 16.16
CA ALA A 44 -2.05 -11.56 17.23
C ALA A 44 -1.05 -12.65 17.65
N LEU A 45 -1.48 -13.92 17.64
CA LEU A 45 -0.58 -15.05 17.91
C LEU A 45 0.40 -15.31 16.76
N ILE A 46 -0.01 -15.05 15.51
CA ILE A 46 0.89 -15.09 14.34
C ILE A 46 1.94 -13.97 14.48
N ASP A 47 1.49 -12.75 14.74
CA ASP A 47 2.34 -11.57 14.87
C ASP A 47 3.32 -11.70 16.06
N ALA A 48 2.92 -12.40 17.12
CA ALA A 48 3.78 -12.73 18.27
C ALA A 48 4.70 -13.95 18.04
N GLY A 49 4.63 -14.60 16.88
CA GLY A 49 5.44 -15.79 16.54
C GLY A 49 5.05 -17.06 17.29
N VAL A 50 3.89 -17.07 17.96
CA VAL A 50 3.40 -18.25 18.73
C VAL A 50 2.86 -19.32 17.78
N ILE A 51 2.23 -18.91 16.68
CA ILE A 51 1.73 -19.81 15.65
C ILE A 51 2.25 -19.40 14.26
N GLN A 52 2.43 -20.37 13.38
CA GLN A 52 2.85 -20.13 11.99
C GLN A 52 1.73 -19.42 11.20
N GLY A 53 2.12 -18.45 10.38
CA GLY A 53 1.22 -17.68 9.51
C GLY A 53 1.89 -16.44 8.93
N ILE A 54 1.14 -15.69 8.11
CA ILE A 54 1.60 -14.42 7.53
C ILE A 54 1.43 -13.31 8.58
N PRO A 55 2.50 -12.65 9.03
CA PRO A 55 2.40 -11.55 9.97
C PRO A 55 1.73 -10.34 9.31
N SER A 56 1.01 -9.55 10.11
CA SER A 56 0.32 -8.35 9.63
C SER A 56 1.25 -7.31 9.01
N VAL A 57 2.50 -7.24 9.48
CA VAL A 57 3.54 -6.35 8.96
C VAL A 57 3.85 -6.63 7.48
N GLU A 58 3.96 -7.91 7.09
CA GLU A 58 4.22 -8.28 5.69
C GLU A 58 3.07 -7.84 4.76
N ALA A 59 1.83 -7.88 5.25
CA ALA A 59 0.67 -7.40 4.49
C ALA A 59 0.67 -5.87 4.31
N ASP A 60 1.08 -5.13 5.34
CA ASP A 60 1.20 -3.66 5.29
C ASP A 60 2.34 -3.23 4.35
N GLU A 61 3.48 -3.94 4.38
CA GLU A 61 4.61 -3.71 3.48
C GLU A 61 4.23 -3.98 2.02
N LEU A 62 3.47 -5.05 1.76
CA LEU A 62 2.97 -5.36 0.42
C LEU A 62 2.04 -4.26 -0.11
N GLY A 63 1.15 -3.74 0.72
CA GLY A 63 0.28 -2.62 0.36
C GLY A 63 1.09 -1.37 -0.01
N THR A 64 2.05 -1.01 0.84
CA THR A 64 2.95 0.13 0.61
C THR A 64 3.77 -0.03 -0.68
N ALA A 65 4.25 -1.26 -0.95
CA ALA A 65 4.99 -1.56 -2.17
C ALA A 65 4.11 -1.40 -3.43
N HIS A 66 2.87 -1.89 -3.40
CA HIS A 66 1.93 -1.70 -4.51
C HIS A 66 1.60 -0.22 -4.77
N GLU A 67 1.38 0.57 -3.72
CA GLU A 67 1.17 2.02 -3.86
C GLU A 67 2.38 2.70 -4.49
N ARG A 68 3.59 2.32 -4.06
CA ARG A 68 4.83 2.87 -4.61
C ARG A 68 5.02 2.49 -6.08
N ILE A 69 4.71 1.25 -6.46
CA ILE A 69 4.78 0.78 -7.85
C ILE A 69 3.81 1.58 -8.71
N ALA A 70 2.55 1.71 -8.29
CA ALA A 70 1.55 2.47 -9.04
C ALA A 70 1.97 3.95 -9.23
N ALA A 71 2.54 4.57 -8.20
CA ALA A 71 3.07 5.92 -8.29
C ALA A 71 4.24 6.04 -9.30
N LEU A 72 5.17 5.08 -9.29
CA LEU A 72 6.30 5.04 -10.22
C LEU A 72 5.84 4.78 -11.66
N GLU A 73 4.86 3.92 -11.87
CA GLU A 73 4.28 3.66 -13.19
C GLU A 73 3.60 4.90 -13.78
N ALA A 74 2.93 5.70 -12.94
CA ALA A 74 2.35 6.97 -13.35
C ALA A 74 3.42 8.00 -13.74
N GLU A 75 4.49 8.12 -12.95
CA GLU A 75 5.63 9.00 -13.26
C GLU A 75 6.33 8.60 -14.56
N LEU A 76 6.52 7.29 -14.77
CA LEU A 76 7.14 6.75 -15.96
C LEU A 76 6.29 7.03 -17.20
N THR A 77 4.97 6.89 -17.10
CA THR A 77 4.03 7.24 -18.18
C THR A 77 4.15 8.72 -18.55
N LEU A 78 4.08 9.63 -17.57
CA LEU A 78 4.25 11.07 -17.81
C LEU A 78 5.60 11.40 -18.48
N THR A 79 6.67 10.72 -18.06
CA THR A 79 8.01 10.92 -18.64
C THR A 79 8.07 10.45 -20.09
N ARG A 80 7.44 9.33 -20.41
CA ARG A 80 7.34 8.83 -21.80
C ARG A 80 6.56 9.81 -22.67
N ASP A 81 5.40 10.26 -22.21
CA ASP A 81 4.57 11.24 -22.93
C ASP A 81 5.35 12.54 -23.20
N ALA A 82 6.12 13.03 -22.22
CA ALA A 82 6.95 14.22 -22.38
C ALA A 82 8.08 14.02 -23.41
N CYS A 83 8.73 12.85 -23.39
CA CYS A 83 9.74 12.48 -24.38
C CYS A 83 9.16 12.37 -25.80
N GLU A 84 7.97 11.78 -25.94
CA GLU A 84 7.26 11.68 -27.22
C GLU A 84 6.95 13.08 -27.77
N LEU A 85 6.33 13.94 -26.96
CA LEU A 85 6.07 15.34 -27.32
C LEU A 85 7.33 16.12 -27.69
N PHE A 86 8.45 15.88 -27.00
CA PHE A 86 9.72 16.51 -27.33
C PHE A 86 10.26 16.03 -28.69
N ASN A 87 10.23 14.73 -28.93
CA ASN A 87 10.70 14.12 -30.18
C ASN A 87 9.84 14.54 -31.37
N GLU A 88 8.52 14.64 -31.22
CA GLU A 88 7.62 15.16 -32.25
C GLU A 88 7.92 16.62 -32.63
N ARG A 89 8.39 17.44 -31.68
CA ARG A 89 8.76 18.83 -31.91
C ARG A 89 10.17 19.01 -32.50
N ALA A 90 11.02 17.98 -32.47
CA ALA A 90 12.45 18.09 -32.79
C ALA A 90 12.79 17.93 -34.29
N VAL A 91 11.83 17.87 -35.21
CA VAL A 91 12.11 17.79 -36.65
C VAL A 91 11.93 19.16 -37.32
N VAL A 92 12.81 20.11 -37.00
CA VAL A 92 13.11 21.21 -37.92
C VAL A 92 14.59 21.07 -38.30
N PRO A 93 14.92 20.71 -39.55
CA PRO A 93 16.31 20.68 -39.99
C PRO A 93 16.92 22.07 -39.75
N PRO A 94 18.13 22.18 -39.16
CA PRO A 94 18.80 23.46 -39.06
C PRO A 94 18.92 24.02 -40.47
N ARG A 95 18.34 25.21 -40.70
CA ARG A 95 18.30 25.87 -42.01
C ARG A 95 19.69 25.77 -42.66
N ARG A 96 19.80 25.04 -43.78
CA ARG A 96 21.02 25.02 -44.59
C ARG A 96 21.40 26.47 -44.87
N ARG A 97 22.53 26.93 -44.32
CA ARG A 97 23.10 28.24 -44.67
C ARG A 97 23.36 28.20 -46.18
N ARG A 98 22.74 29.12 -46.94
CA ARG A 98 23.07 29.31 -48.36
C ARG A 98 24.55 29.66 -48.42
N ALA A 99 25.32 28.93 -49.24
CA ALA A 99 26.68 29.33 -49.54
C ALA A 99 26.62 30.72 -50.19
N ILE A 100 27.35 31.67 -49.61
CA ILE A 100 27.65 32.94 -50.25
C ILE A 100 28.67 32.57 -51.32
N VAL A 101 28.28 32.67 -52.59
CA VAL A 101 29.23 32.59 -53.70
C VAL A 101 29.81 34.01 -53.80
N GLU A 102 31.09 34.16 -53.44
CA GLU A 102 31.87 35.35 -53.78
C GLU A 102 32.29 35.26 -55.26
N ASP A 103 32.32 36.43 -55.91
CA ASP A 103 32.41 36.71 -57.35
C ASP A 103 33.59 36.07 -58.11
#